data_AF-A0A7S2ID42-F1
#
_entry.id   AF-A0A7S2ID42-F1
#
_cell.length_a   1.000
_cell.length_b   1.000
_cell.length_c   1.000
_cell.angle_alpha   90.00
_cell.angle_beta   90.00
_cell.angle_gamma   90.00
#
_symmetry.space_group_name_H-M   'P 1'
#
loop_
_entity.id
_entity.type
_entity.pdbx_description
1 polymer ?
#
loop_
_entity_poly.entity_id
_entity_poly.type
_entity_poly.pdbx_seq_one_letter_code
_entity_poly.pdbx_strand_id
1 'polypeptide(L)'
;EEFAQAIYPGEHHFGGNAPRQYVKKPFHDTLGAFFMAHPPIHTFQVKVTDQQHPVTAGLPSDFWLEDELYLFELQGDLKDYKILLTTEYDILGVDMERSDYAYMKGYPWDPSRKIGELQELFRKNAPPRQSEMMLTRDPGTRNAQHPSVGHRNNRVLAFERTVGKGGVVYIGVGHSVVGFPGFPGYKASWTNPTFIQLVKNAIAWAAE
;
A
#
# COMPACT_ATOMS: atom_id res chain seq x y z
N GLU A 1 -15.62 -21.09 -2.05
CA GLU A 1 -15.41 -21.55 -3.44
C GLU A 1 -15.40 -20.41 -4.46
N GLU A 2 -16.26 -19.40 -4.33
CA GLU A 2 -16.41 -18.26 -5.26
C GLU A 2 -15.11 -17.51 -5.64
N PHE A 3 -14.10 -17.51 -4.76
CA PHE A 3 -12.84 -16.79 -4.97
C PHE A 3 -11.66 -17.63 -5.48
N ALA A 4 -11.74 -18.97 -5.46
CA ALA A 4 -10.60 -19.82 -5.85
C ALA A 4 -10.38 -19.88 -7.37
N GLN A 5 -11.39 -19.46 -8.14
CA GLN A 5 -11.39 -19.46 -9.61
C GLN A 5 -11.82 -18.11 -10.21
N ALA A 6 -12.02 -17.07 -9.39
CA ALA A 6 -12.45 -15.77 -9.88
C ALA A 6 -11.33 -15.13 -10.73
N ILE A 7 -11.60 -15.04 -12.03
CA ILE A 7 -10.85 -14.19 -12.97
C ILE A 7 -11.56 -12.85 -12.95
N TYR A 8 -10.89 -11.83 -12.42
CA TYR A 8 -11.39 -10.46 -12.56
C TYR A 8 -10.74 -9.85 -13.80
N PRO A 9 -11.50 -9.56 -14.88
CA PRO A 9 -10.96 -8.90 -16.05
C PRO A 9 -10.54 -7.47 -15.67
N GLY A 10 -9.28 -7.11 -15.90
CA GLY A 10 -8.80 -5.73 -15.84
C GLY A 10 -8.87 -5.06 -17.21
N GLU A 11 -9.13 -3.76 -17.22
CA GLU A 11 -9.08 -2.97 -18.46
C GLU A 11 -7.63 -2.70 -18.92
N HIS A 12 -7.45 -2.48 -20.21
CA HIS A 12 -6.15 -2.13 -20.79
C HIS A 12 -5.73 -0.71 -20.41
N HIS A 13 -4.48 -0.56 -19.97
CA HIS A 13 -3.78 0.72 -20.00
C HIS A 13 -2.74 0.69 -21.14
N PHE A 14 -2.71 1.77 -21.92
CA PHE A 14 -1.98 1.96 -23.19
C PHE A 14 -0.54 1.38 -23.19
N GLY A 15 -0.10 0.81 -24.32
CA GLY A 15 1.32 0.45 -24.55
C GLY A 15 1.65 -1.01 -24.83
N GLY A 16 0.68 -1.86 -25.20
CA GLY A 16 0.96 -3.20 -25.74
C GLY A 16 1.00 -4.35 -24.74
N ASN A 17 0.68 -4.12 -23.47
CA ASN A 17 0.43 -5.21 -22.53
C ASN A 17 -1.01 -5.73 -22.72
N ALA A 18 -1.13 -7.06 -22.84
CA ALA A 18 -2.40 -7.80 -22.90
C ALA A 18 -3.31 -7.44 -21.69
N PRO A 19 -4.64 -7.66 -21.76
CA PRO A 19 -5.52 -7.33 -20.64
C PRO A 19 -5.08 -8.12 -19.42
N ARG A 20 -4.86 -7.43 -18.29
CA ARG A 20 -4.42 -8.08 -17.07
C ARG A 20 -5.60 -8.81 -16.45
N GLN A 21 -5.39 -10.07 -16.10
CA GLN A 21 -6.35 -10.86 -15.33
C GLN A 21 -5.85 -10.97 -13.90
N TYR A 22 -6.65 -10.51 -12.94
CA TYR A 22 -6.36 -10.74 -11.54
C TYR A 22 -6.84 -12.15 -11.19
N VAL A 23 -5.91 -12.99 -10.74
CA VAL A 23 -6.20 -14.38 -10.37
C VAL A 23 -5.91 -14.55 -8.89
N LYS A 24 -6.97 -14.76 -8.12
CA LYS A 24 -6.85 -15.13 -6.72
C LYS A 24 -6.49 -16.60 -6.59
N LYS A 25 -5.59 -16.90 -5.68
CA LYS A 25 -5.02 -18.24 -5.41
C LYS A 25 -4.93 -18.48 -3.91
N PRO A 26 -4.85 -19.74 -3.44
CA PRO A 26 -4.82 -20.07 -2.02
C PRO A 26 -3.78 -19.32 -1.19
N PHE A 27 -2.61 -19.01 -1.78
CA PHE A 27 -1.57 -18.26 -1.07
C PHE A 27 -2.01 -16.84 -0.65
N HIS A 28 -2.96 -16.21 -1.36
CA HIS A 28 -3.49 -14.91 -0.93
C HIS A 28 -4.27 -15.02 0.37
N ASP A 29 -4.96 -16.15 0.58
CA ASP A 29 -5.52 -16.43 1.90
C ASP A 29 -4.40 -16.70 2.90
N THR A 30 -3.39 -17.51 2.59
CA THR A 30 -2.25 -17.71 3.51
C THR A 30 -1.57 -16.40 3.93
N LEU A 31 -1.32 -15.48 2.98
CA LEU A 31 -0.71 -14.18 3.25
C LEU A 31 -1.68 -13.18 3.90
N GLY A 32 -2.99 -13.35 3.71
CA GLY A 32 -4.02 -12.46 4.25
C GLY A 32 -4.37 -11.25 3.39
N ALA A 33 -3.78 -11.11 2.20
CA ALA A 33 -3.99 -9.95 1.33
C ALA A 33 -4.26 -10.33 -0.13
N PHE A 34 -5.20 -9.63 -0.76
CA PHE A 34 -5.40 -9.67 -2.20
C PHE A 34 -5.30 -8.26 -2.78
N PHE A 35 -4.27 -8.02 -3.59
CA PHE A 35 -4.05 -6.75 -4.27
C PHE A 35 -5.21 -6.44 -5.23
N MET A 36 -5.70 -5.20 -5.18
CA MET A 36 -6.82 -4.75 -6.00
C MET A 36 -6.46 -3.55 -6.87
N ALA A 37 -5.72 -2.60 -6.30
CA ALA A 37 -5.37 -1.38 -7.00
C ALA A 37 -4.17 -0.69 -6.36
N HIS A 38 -3.58 0.26 -7.07
CA HIS A 38 -2.74 1.29 -6.47
C HIS A 38 -2.97 2.61 -7.21
N PRO A 39 -2.95 3.76 -6.52
CA PRO A 39 -2.75 5.03 -7.19
C PRO A 39 -1.29 5.15 -7.65
N PRO A 40 -0.94 6.20 -8.40
CA PRO A 40 0.45 6.61 -8.57
C PRO A 40 1.26 6.62 -7.27
N ILE A 41 2.57 6.50 -7.41
CA ILE A 41 3.52 6.79 -6.34
C ILE A 41 3.29 8.22 -5.84
N HIS A 42 3.08 8.37 -4.54
CA HIS A 42 2.89 9.66 -3.89
C HIS A 42 3.29 9.57 -2.41
N THR A 43 3.33 10.72 -1.75
CA THR A 43 3.54 10.81 -0.30
C THR A 43 2.21 10.80 0.45
N PHE A 44 2.09 9.95 1.47
CA PHE A 44 0.93 9.84 2.34
C PHE A 44 1.36 9.70 3.81
N GLN A 45 0.46 10.08 4.72
CA GLN A 45 0.72 9.94 6.15
C GLN A 45 0.33 8.53 6.60
N VAL A 46 1.27 7.83 7.24
CA VAL A 46 1.07 6.53 7.88
C VAL A 46 0.73 6.74 9.34
N LYS A 47 -0.28 6.04 9.84
CA LYS A 47 -0.65 5.96 11.26
C LYS A 47 -0.31 4.58 11.81
N VAL A 48 0.37 4.54 12.96
CA VAL A 48 0.63 3.31 13.71
C VAL A 48 -0.59 3.00 14.56
N THR A 49 -1.26 1.90 14.22
CA THR A 49 -2.56 1.50 14.81
C THR A 49 -2.39 0.73 16.11
N ASP A 50 -1.32 -0.05 16.23
CA ASP A 50 -0.91 -0.72 17.46
C ASP A 50 0.54 -0.36 17.75
N GLN A 51 0.81 0.44 18.78
CA GLN A 51 2.18 0.84 19.18
C GLN A 51 2.83 -0.14 20.17
N GLN A 52 2.05 -1.08 20.70
CA GLN A 52 2.54 -2.06 21.69
C GLN A 52 3.05 -3.32 21.01
N HIS A 53 2.71 -3.51 19.73
CA HIS A 53 3.17 -4.63 18.94
C HIS A 53 4.70 -4.63 18.73
N PRO A 54 5.40 -5.78 18.84
CA PRO A 54 6.85 -5.83 18.62
C PRO A 54 7.29 -5.28 17.26
N VAL A 55 6.50 -5.54 16.21
CA VAL A 55 6.79 -5.04 14.84
C VAL A 55 6.80 -3.51 14.76
N THR A 56 5.98 -2.82 15.55
CA THR A 56 5.86 -1.35 15.55
C THR A 56 6.57 -0.69 16.72
N ALA A 57 7.30 -1.46 17.52
CA ALA A 57 8.04 -0.96 18.67
C ALA A 57 9.04 0.14 18.28
N GLY A 58 8.97 1.27 18.97
CA GLY A 58 9.86 2.42 18.74
C GLY A 58 9.54 3.27 17.51
N LEU A 59 8.49 2.94 16.74
CA LEU A 59 8.00 3.81 15.67
C LEU A 59 7.20 5.00 16.28
N PRO A 60 7.23 6.19 15.66
CA PRO A 60 6.33 7.28 16.05
C PRO A 60 4.86 6.90 15.81
N SER A 61 3.91 7.62 16.42
CA SER A 61 2.47 7.41 16.20
C SER A 61 2.04 7.57 14.75
N ASP A 62 2.75 8.41 14.02
CA ASP A 62 2.55 8.66 12.61
C ASP A 62 3.84 9.15 11.96
N PHE A 63 3.95 8.96 10.65
CA PHE A 63 5.08 9.41 9.85
C PHE A 63 4.69 9.54 8.38
N TRP A 64 5.43 10.35 7.62
CA TRP A 64 5.23 10.49 6.19
C TRP A 64 6.06 9.45 5.42
N LEU A 65 5.45 8.86 4.40
CA LEU A 65 6.07 7.87 3.53
C LEU A 65 5.75 8.20 2.07
N GLU A 66 6.77 8.13 1.20
CA GLU A 66 6.61 8.18 -0.25
C GLU A 66 6.70 6.75 -0.77
N ASP A 67 5.64 6.24 -1.41
CA ASP A 67 5.57 4.85 -1.89
C ASP A 67 4.48 4.66 -2.96
N GLU A 68 4.46 3.49 -3.59
CA GLU A 68 3.30 3.01 -4.34
C GLU A 68 2.28 2.41 -3.35
N LEU A 69 1.18 3.14 -3.11
CA LEU A 69 0.18 2.75 -2.11
C LEU A 69 -0.63 1.53 -2.57
N TYR A 70 -0.26 0.33 -2.14
CA TYR A 70 -1.03 -0.87 -2.45
C TYR A 70 -2.36 -0.89 -1.70
N LEU A 71 -3.45 -0.92 -2.46
CA LEU A 71 -4.81 -1.10 -1.96
C LEU A 71 -5.17 -2.56 -2.12
N PHE A 72 -5.22 -3.26 -0.99
CA PHE A 72 -5.54 -4.68 -0.92
C PHE A 72 -6.70 -4.95 0.02
N GLU A 73 -7.43 -6.02 -0.28
CA GLU A 73 -8.48 -6.53 0.59
C GLU A 73 -7.94 -7.63 1.51
N LEU A 74 -8.31 -7.58 2.80
CA LEU A 74 -8.01 -8.62 3.78
C LEU A 74 -8.78 -9.91 3.50
N GLN A 75 -8.12 -11.06 3.70
CA GLN A 75 -8.66 -12.39 3.41
C GLN A 75 -9.12 -13.14 4.67
N GLY A 76 -9.91 -14.21 4.56
CA GLY A 76 -10.30 -15.02 5.72
C GLY A 76 -11.09 -14.29 6.83
N ASP A 77 -10.94 -14.70 8.09
CA ASP A 77 -11.65 -14.11 9.23
C ASP A 77 -10.89 -12.88 9.76
N LEU A 78 -11.57 -11.74 9.90
CA LEU A 78 -10.96 -10.49 10.35
C LEU A 78 -10.44 -10.57 11.79
N LYS A 79 -10.95 -11.49 12.62
CA LYS A 79 -10.45 -11.68 13.99
C LYS A 79 -9.01 -12.21 14.05
N ASP A 80 -8.52 -12.78 12.94
CA ASP A 80 -7.17 -13.33 12.86
C ASP A 80 -6.11 -12.23 12.72
N TYR A 81 -6.52 -10.97 12.56
CA TYR A 81 -5.64 -9.86 12.21
C TYR A 81 -5.34 -8.96 13.40
N LYS A 82 -4.09 -8.50 13.48
CA LYS A 82 -3.71 -7.30 14.21
C LYS A 82 -3.26 -6.26 13.19
N ILE A 83 -4.02 -5.17 13.08
CA ILE A 83 -3.71 -4.09 12.15
C ILE A 83 -2.60 -3.23 12.76
N LEU A 84 -1.48 -3.13 12.04
CA LEU A 84 -0.28 -2.46 12.53
C LEU A 84 -0.18 -1.04 12.01
N LEU A 85 -0.42 -0.85 10.71
CA LEU A 85 -0.30 0.44 10.03
C LEU A 85 -1.53 0.71 9.17
N THR A 86 -1.99 1.95 9.19
CA THR A 86 -3.05 2.44 8.30
C THR A 86 -2.68 3.78 7.67
N THR A 87 -3.38 4.15 6.61
CA THR A 87 -3.41 5.52 6.07
C THR A 87 -4.84 5.87 5.67
N GLU A 88 -5.16 7.15 5.58
CA GLU A 88 -6.45 7.59 5.07
C GLU A 88 -6.31 7.90 3.57
N TYR A 89 -7.15 7.27 2.75
CA TYR A 89 -7.16 7.45 1.30
C TYR A 89 -8.54 7.15 0.70
N ASP A 90 -9.18 8.11 0.06
CA ASP A 90 -10.45 7.93 -0.65
C ASP A 90 -10.25 7.58 -2.13
N ILE A 91 -10.17 6.29 -2.42
CA ILE A 91 -10.01 5.77 -3.78
C ILE A 91 -11.22 6.07 -4.69
N LEU A 92 -12.40 6.36 -4.14
CA LEU A 92 -13.60 6.65 -4.94
C LEU A 92 -13.96 8.15 -4.92
N GLY A 93 -13.12 8.97 -4.30
CA GLY A 93 -13.37 10.39 -4.09
C GLY A 93 -12.15 11.26 -4.40
N VAL A 94 -11.99 12.31 -3.60
CA VAL A 94 -11.02 13.40 -3.84
C VAL A 94 -9.57 12.96 -3.89
N ASP A 95 -9.20 11.84 -3.25
CA ASP A 95 -7.80 11.43 -3.18
C ASP A 95 -7.31 10.79 -4.48
N MET A 96 -8.17 10.11 -5.25
CA MET A 96 -7.80 9.75 -6.62
C MET A 96 -7.58 10.97 -7.50
N GLU A 97 -8.42 12.00 -7.34
CA GLU A 97 -8.27 13.28 -8.05
C GLU A 97 -7.03 14.06 -7.60
N ARG A 98 -6.51 13.80 -6.38
CA ARG A 98 -5.29 14.39 -5.80
C ARG A 98 -4.05 13.51 -5.93
N SER A 99 -4.18 12.25 -6.34
CA SER A 99 -3.08 11.29 -6.50
C SER A 99 -2.19 11.59 -7.71
N ASP A 100 -2.14 12.85 -8.13
CA ASP A 100 -1.35 13.32 -9.24
C ASP A 100 0.10 12.90 -9.08
N TYR A 101 0.51 12.10 -10.07
CA TYR A 101 1.76 11.38 -10.23
C TYR A 101 2.98 12.26 -9.91
N ALA A 102 3.62 12.05 -8.76
CA ALA A 102 4.86 12.74 -8.39
C ALA A 102 6.08 12.02 -9.01
N TYR A 103 6.19 12.04 -10.33
CA TYR A 103 7.39 11.55 -11.01
C TYR A 103 8.32 12.70 -11.31
N MET A 104 9.18 13.02 -10.34
CA MET A 104 10.40 13.75 -10.66
C MET A 104 11.50 12.75 -11.00
N LYS A 105 11.77 12.58 -12.30
CA LYS A 105 13.02 12.01 -12.78
C LYS A 105 14.19 12.68 -12.04
N GLY A 106 14.89 11.94 -11.19
CA GLY A 106 16.20 12.34 -10.65
C GLY A 106 16.22 13.16 -9.36
N TYR A 107 15.15 13.16 -8.55
CA TYR A 107 15.15 13.89 -7.28
C TYR A 107 15.22 12.93 -6.08
N PRO A 108 16.35 12.81 -5.36
CA PRO A 108 16.46 11.97 -4.17
C PRO A 108 15.49 12.42 -3.08
N TRP A 109 14.96 11.52 -2.25
CA TRP A 109 14.11 11.89 -1.12
C TRP A 109 14.76 12.99 -0.26
N ASP A 110 13.99 14.04 0.06
CA ASP A 110 14.44 15.18 0.84
C ASP A 110 13.37 15.53 1.89
N PRO A 111 13.63 15.31 3.19
CA PRO A 111 12.68 15.54 4.27
C PRO A 111 12.31 17.01 4.47
N SER A 112 13.05 17.95 3.86
CA SER A 112 12.74 19.39 3.90
C SER A 112 11.74 19.83 2.82
N ARG A 113 11.34 18.92 1.92
CA ARG A 113 10.39 19.23 0.85
C ARG A 113 9.02 19.60 1.40
N LYS A 114 8.48 20.69 0.86
CA LYS A 114 7.09 21.08 1.05
C LYS A 114 6.19 20.26 0.12
N ILE A 115 5.94 19.02 0.51
CA ILE A 115 5.21 18.00 -0.26
C ILE A 115 3.88 18.52 -0.84
N GLY A 116 3.13 19.33 -0.07
CA GLY A 116 1.87 19.92 -0.53
C GLY A 116 2.00 20.90 -1.71
N GLU A 117 3.13 21.62 -1.84
CA GLU A 117 3.37 22.52 -2.98
C GLU A 117 3.68 21.75 -4.27
N LEU A 118 4.35 20.60 -4.16
CA LEU A 118 4.66 19.72 -5.29
C LEU A 118 3.40 19.05 -5.84
N GLN A 119 2.51 18.57 -4.96
CA GLN A 119 1.22 18.00 -5.32
C GLN A 119 0.37 19.01 -6.12
N GLU A 120 0.32 20.28 -5.69
CA GLU A 120 -0.43 21.34 -6.39
C GLU A 120 0.19 21.74 -7.74
N LEU A 121 1.51 21.70 -7.87
CA LEU A 121 2.20 21.96 -9.13
C LEU A 121 1.92 20.85 -10.16
N PHE A 122 1.89 19.58 -9.74
CA PHE A 122 1.61 18.46 -10.62
C PHE A 122 0.15 18.38 -11.05
N ARG A 123 -0.80 18.69 -10.15
CA ARG A 123 -2.22 18.83 -10.48
C ARG A 123 -2.50 19.75 -11.67
N LYS A 124 -1.67 20.78 -11.82
CA LYS A 124 -1.76 21.73 -12.94
C LYS A 124 -1.20 21.20 -14.27
N ASN A 125 -0.35 20.19 -14.23
CA ASN A 125 0.54 19.83 -15.35
C ASN A 125 0.55 18.34 -15.75
N ALA A 126 -0.06 17.44 -14.98
CA ALA A 126 0.00 16.00 -15.21
C ALA A 126 -1.05 15.50 -16.23
N PRO A 127 -0.68 14.68 -17.23
CA PRO A 127 -1.64 13.97 -18.07
C PRO A 127 -2.27 12.80 -17.28
N PRO A 128 -3.57 12.48 -17.51
CA PRO A 128 -4.27 11.49 -16.70
C PRO A 128 -3.88 10.04 -17.05
N ARG A 129 -3.82 9.18 -16.02
CA ARG A 129 -3.92 7.70 -16.03
C ARG A 129 -2.61 6.89 -16.16
N GLN A 130 -2.04 6.53 -15.00
CA GLN A 130 -1.15 5.36 -14.82
C GLN A 130 -1.39 4.69 -13.46
N SER A 131 -2.59 4.17 -13.22
CA SER A 131 -2.90 3.37 -12.03
C SER A 131 -3.52 2.03 -12.46
N GLU A 132 -3.02 0.93 -11.90
CA GLU A 132 -3.65 -0.38 -12.06
C GLU A 132 -4.84 -0.44 -11.10
N MET A 133 -6.06 -0.51 -11.63
CA MET A 133 -7.26 -0.38 -10.82
C MET A 133 -8.28 -1.48 -11.15
N MET A 134 -8.60 -2.32 -10.17
CA MET A 134 -9.89 -3.02 -10.15
C MET A 134 -10.98 -2.07 -9.63
N LEU A 135 -11.57 -1.27 -10.53
CA LEU A 135 -12.51 -0.20 -10.16
C LEU A 135 -13.89 -0.68 -9.71
N THR A 136 -14.23 -1.97 -9.87
CA THR A 136 -15.59 -2.45 -9.56
C THR A 136 -15.80 -2.73 -8.07
N ARG A 137 -14.75 -2.70 -7.24
CA ARG A 137 -14.87 -2.97 -5.80
C ARG A 137 -13.81 -2.23 -4.98
N ASP A 138 -14.26 -1.56 -3.92
CA ASP A 138 -13.38 -0.89 -2.97
C ASP A 138 -12.93 -1.86 -1.84
N PRO A 139 -11.62 -2.13 -1.66
CA PRO A 139 -11.13 -2.97 -0.55
C PRO A 139 -11.49 -2.43 0.83
N GLY A 140 -11.68 -1.11 0.96
CA GLY A 140 -12.04 -0.44 2.21
C GLY A 140 -13.36 -0.89 2.79
N THR A 141 -14.33 -1.26 1.95
CA THR A 141 -15.66 -1.71 2.39
C THR A 141 -15.60 -2.96 3.25
N ARG A 142 -14.75 -3.93 2.89
CA ARG A 142 -14.54 -5.12 3.71
C ARG A 142 -13.63 -4.81 4.89
N ASN A 143 -12.49 -4.17 4.65
CA ASN A 143 -11.47 -3.95 5.68
C ASN A 143 -12.01 -3.12 6.86
N ALA A 144 -12.93 -2.18 6.62
CA ALA A 144 -13.55 -1.34 7.65
C ALA A 144 -14.38 -2.12 8.68
N GLN A 145 -14.74 -3.37 8.40
CA GLN A 145 -15.43 -4.25 9.36
C GLN A 145 -14.49 -4.68 10.50
N HIS A 146 -13.17 -4.53 10.33
CA HIS A 146 -12.21 -4.73 11.41
C HIS A 146 -12.24 -3.52 12.36
N PRO A 147 -12.38 -3.72 13.69
CA PRO A 147 -12.51 -2.62 14.66
C PRO A 147 -11.39 -1.58 14.60
N SER A 148 -10.14 -2.01 14.40
CA SER A 148 -8.97 -1.12 14.29
C SER A 148 -8.88 -0.36 12.95
N VAL A 149 -9.71 -0.69 11.95
CA VAL A 149 -9.79 0.05 10.69
C VAL A 149 -10.95 1.06 10.77
N GLY A 150 -12.15 0.59 11.13
CA GLY A 150 -13.31 1.39 11.52
C GLY A 150 -13.99 2.22 10.42
N HIS A 151 -13.26 2.63 9.37
CA HIS A 151 -13.79 3.48 8.29
C HIS A 151 -13.26 3.02 6.92
N ARG A 152 -14.10 3.10 5.88
CA ARG A 152 -13.75 2.60 4.53
C ARG A 152 -12.56 3.31 3.87
N ASN A 153 -12.32 4.56 4.23
CA ASN A 153 -11.17 5.31 3.71
C ASN A 153 -9.87 5.00 4.48
N ASN A 154 -9.94 4.32 5.62
CA ASN A 154 -8.74 3.84 6.30
C ASN A 154 -8.22 2.59 5.58
N ARG A 155 -7.10 2.74 4.91
CA ARG A 155 -6.40 1.68 4.18
C ARG A 155 -5.41 1.00 5.09
N VAL A 156 -5.42 -0.32 5.07
CA VAL A 156 -4.42 -1.13 5.78
C VAL A 156 -3.13 -1.09 4.98
N LEU A 157 -2.01 -0.83 5.65
CA LEU A 157 -0.67 -0.82 5.07
C LEU A 157 0.18 -1.99 5.54
N ALA A 158 -0.01 -2.39 6.80
CA ALA A 158 0.65 -3.56 7.38
C ALA A 158 -0.21 -4.21 8.45
N PHE A 159 -0.08 -5.52 8.58
CA PHE A 159 -0.79 -6.31 9.59
C PHE A 159 0.04 -7.53 10.00
N GLU A 160 -0.26 -8.06 11.18
CA GLU A 160 -0.02 -9.46 11.52
C GLU A 160 -1.31 -10.24 11.26
N ARG A 161 -1.23 -11.44 10.68
CA ARG A 161 -2.32 -12.42 10.61
C ARG A 161 -1.91 -13.70 11.29
N THR A 162 -2.74 -14.22 12.20
CA THR A 162 -2.57 -15.55 12.78
C THR A 162 -2.87 -16.62 11.72
N VAL A 163 -1.95 -17.58 11.53
CA VAL A 163 -2.09 -18.70 10.60
C VAL A 163 -1.66 -19.99 11.30
N GLY A 164 -2.63 -20.81 11.67
CA GLY A 164 -2.38 -22.04 12.42
C GLY A 164 -1.80 -21.74 13.81
N LYS A 165 -0.57 -22.18 14.07
CA LYS A 165 0.16 -21.92 15.32
C LYS A 165 1.12 -20.74 15.25
N GLY A 166 1.30 -20.14 14.07
CA GLY A 166 2.20 -19.01 13.84
C GLY A 166 1.46 -17.82 13.28
N GLY A 167 2.20 -16.89 12.69
CA GLY A 167 1.64 -15.72 12.04
C GLY A 167 2.42 -15.27 10.81
N VAL A 168 1.78 -14.39 10.04
CA VAL A 168 2.37 -13.71 8.89
C VAL A 168 2.35 -12.22 9.19
N VAL A 169 3.49 -11.55 9.08
CA VAL A 169 3.53 -10.08 8.96
C VAL A 169 3.56 -9.74 7.48
N TYR A 170 2.55 -8.99 7.03
CA TYR A 170 2.48 -8.46 5.69
C TYR A 170 2.69 -6.95 5.73
N ILE A 171 3.60 -6.44 4.88
CA ILE A 171 3.88 -5.02 4.72
C ILE A 171 3.65 -4.69 3.23
N GLY A 172 2.63 -3.89 2.95
CA GLY A 172 2.21 -3.52 1.59
C GLY A 172 2.95 -2.32 1.00
N VAL A 173 3.88 -1.74 1.77
CA VAL A 173 4.78 -0.65 1.34
C VAL A 173 6.18 -1.21 1.13
N GLY A 174 6.97 -0.61 0.23
CA GLY A 174 8.28 -1.11 -0.14
C GLY A 174 8.61 -1.01 -1.64
N HIS A 175 7.92 -0.19 -2.43
CA HIS A 175 8.10 -0.16 -3.87
C HIS A 175 9.53 0.28 -4.26
N SER A 176 10.08 -0.35 -5.30
CA SER A 176 11.32 0.09 -5.94
C SER A 176 11.20 -0.02 -7.45
N VAL A 177 11.58 1.07 -8.13
CA VAL A 177 11.70 1.10 -9.59
C VAL A 177 13.13 0.73 -9.95
N VAL A 178 13.30 -0.34 -10.73
CA VAL A 178 14.60 -0.73 -11.28
C VAL A 178 15.11 0.39 -12.19
N GLY A 179 16.37 0.80 -12.00
CA GLY A 179 17.00 1.81 -12.85
C GLY A 179 17.27 1.25 -14.24
N PHE A 180 17.10 2.10 -15.26
CA PHE A 180 17.52 1.84 -16.64
C PHE A 180 18.56 2.90 -17.04
N PRO A 181 19.40 2.67 -18.07
CA PRO A 181 20.36 3.68 -18.53
C PRO A 181 19.68 5.04 -18.78
N GLY A 182 20.14 6.09 -18.08
CA GLY A 182 19.56 7.44 -18.14
C GLY A 182 18.41 7.72 -17.15
N PHE A 183 18.01 6.74 -16.35
CA PHE A 183 16.95 6.84 -15.35
C PHE A 183 17.41 6.24 -14.02
N PRO A 184 17.89 7.06 -13.06
CA PRO A 184 18.21 6.55 -11.75
C PRO A 184 16.93 5.97 -11.14
N GLY A 185 16.97 4.69 -10.78
CA GLY A 185 15.85 4.00 -10.14
C GLY A 185 15.40 4.73 -8.88
N TYR A 186 14.13 4.55 -8.52
CA TYR A 186 13.51 5.20 -7.37
C TYR A 186 13.34 4.19 -6.23
N LYS A 187 13.81 4.53 -5.04
CA LYS A 187 13.88 3.65 -3.86
C LYS A 187 13.00 4.19 -2.74
N ALA A 188 11.70 4.15 -2.98
CA ALA A 188 10.65 4.91 -2.30
C ALA A 188 10.78 4.96 -0.77
N SER A 189 10.22 3.98 -0.09
CA SER A 189 10.27 3.85 1.37
C SER A 189 11.64 3.42 1.89
N TRP A 190 12.53 2.94 1.04
CA TRP A 190 13.76 2.24 1.44
C TRP A 190 14.80 3.13 2.12
N THR A 191 14.72 4.45 1.91
CA THR A 191 15.59 5.42 2.60
C THR A 191 14.95 5.99 3.86
N ASN A 192 13.69 5.67 4.15
CA ASN A 192 12.99 6.15 5.33
C ASN A 192 13.44 5.36 6.57
N PRO A 193 14.03 6.01 7.60
CA PRO A 193 14.54 5.32 8.77
C PRO A 193 13.44 4.59 9.57
N THR A 194 12.22 5.13 9.60
CA THR A 194 11.06 4.51 10.25
C THR A 194 10.64 3.23 9.52
N PHE A 195 10.63 3.22 8.19
CA PHE A 195 10.38 2.01 7.40
C PHE A 195 11.47 0.95 7.62
N ILE A 196 12.75 1.35 7.63
CA ILE A 196 13.86 0.43 7.91
C ILE A 196 13.69 -0.21 9.30
N GLN A 197 13.31 0.57 10.31
CA GLN A 197 13.07 0.05 11.67
C GLN A 197 11.90 -0.94 11.70
N LEU A 198 10.78 -0.63 11.03
CA LEU A 198 9.63 -1.54 10.89
C LEU A 198 10.05 -2.91 10.34
N VAL A 199 10.85 -2.92 9.26
CA VAL A 199 11.33 -4.16 8.63
C VAL A 199 12.25 -4.93 9.59
N LYS A 200 13.16 -4.26 10.30
CA LYS A 200 14.02 -4.91 11.30
C LYS A 200 13.21 -5.55 12.43
N ASN A 201 12.20 -4.83 12.93
CA ASN A 201 11.31 -5.34 13.98
C ASN A 201 10.51 -6.54 13.49
N ALA A 202 10.03 -6.54 12.24
CA ALA A 202 9.32 -7.67 11.65
C ALA A 202 10.21 -8.92 11.55
N ILE A 203 11.48 -8.76 11.18
CA ILE A 203 12.46 -9.86 11.14
C ILE A 203 12.71 -10.41 12.56
N ALA A 204 12.88 -9.53 13.55
CA ALA A 204 13.10 -9.95 14.93
C ALA A 204 11.88 -10.71 15.49
N TRP A 205 10.67 -10.17 15.30
CA TRP A 205 9.42 -10.81 15.69
C TRP A 205 9.24 -12.19 15.07
N ALA A 206 9.61 -12.37 13.80
CA ALA A 206 9.48 -13.66 13.12
C ALA A 206 10.49 -14.72 13.57
N ALA A 207 11.53 -14.33 14.32
CA ALA A 207 12.56 -15.23 14.84
C ALA A 207 12.26 -15.73 16.28
N GLU A 208 11.25 -15.17 16.93
CA GLU A 208 10.76 -15.56 18.26
C GLU A 208 9.64 -16.61 18.18
#